data_AF-A0A3D5SLV5-F1
#
_entry.id   AF-A0A3D5SLV5-F1
#
_cell.length_a   1.000
_cell.length_b   1.000
_cell.length_c   1.000
_cell.angle_alpha   90.00
_cell.angle_beta   90.00
_cell.angle_gamma   90.00
#
_symmetry.space_group_name_H-M   'P 1'
#
loop_
_entity.id
_entity.type
_entity.pdbx_description
1 polymer ?
#
loop_
_entity_poly.entity_id
_entity_poly.type
_entity_poly.pdbx_seq_one_letter_code
_entity_poly.pdbx_strand_id
1 'polypeptide(L)'
;ATNEEIAAMGGWNVETVETARQAVMRLDPVGCGARDIRGCLLVQLEVRGESDRLAATLISEHLADLQQHKLPHLAKQIGSDVDTLVNELQFIRTLDPYP
;
A
#
# COMPACT_ATOMS: atom_id res chain seq x y z
N ALA A 1 17.32 3.14 -6.18
CA ALA A 1 17.52 3.49 -7.59
C ALA A 1 16.20 3.94 -8.18
N THR A 2 16.17 4.97 -9.01
CA THR A 2 14.97 5.38 -9.75
C THR A 2 14.77 4.49 -10.99
N ASN A 3 13.60 4.55 -11.63
CA ASN A 3 13.37 3.76 -12.85
C ASN A 3 14.28 4.24 -14.00
N GLU A 4 14.64 5.52 -14.03
CA GLU A 4 15.55 6.11 -15.01
C GLU A 4 16.96 5.55 -14.85
N GLU A 5 17.44 5.42 -13.61
CA GLU A 5 18.75 4.81 -13.32
C GLU A 5 18.79 3.34 -13.76
N ILE A 6 17.75 2.57 -13.44
CA ILE A 6 17.65 1.14 -13.83
C ILE A 6 17.55 1.01 -15.35
N ALA A 7 16.76 1.86 -16.01
CA ALA A 7 16.62 1.87 -17.46
C ALA A 7 17.97 2.12 -18.17
N ALA A 8 18.75 3.07 -17.65
CA ALA A 8 20.07 3.42 -18.19
C ALA A 8 21.11 2.30 -18.06
N MET A 9 20.99 1.40 -17.07
CA MET A 9 21.92 0.28 -16.89
C MET A 9 21.89 -0.73 -18.04
N GLY A 10 20.74 -0.90 -18.71
CA GLY A 10 20.54 -1.89 -19.76
C GLY A 10 20.05 -1.34 -21.09
N GLY A 11 19.89 -0.02 -21.21
CA GLY A 11 19.31 0.61 -22.41
C GLY A 11 17.83 0.30 -22.61
N TRP A 12 17.10 0.06 -21.52
CA TRP A 12 15.65 -0.20 -21.57
C TRP A 12 14.85 1.09 -21.55
N ASN A 13 13.56 1.02 -21.92
CA ASN A 13 12.65 2.14 -21.68
C ASN A 13 12.18 2.14 -20.20
N VAL A 14 11.85 3.33 -19.69
CA VAL A 14 11.38 3.51 -18.31
C VAL A 14 10.05 2.76 -18.07
N GLU A 15 9.20 2.65 -19.09
CA GLU A 15 7.93 1.94 -19.02
C GLU A 15 8.09 0.43 -18.80
N THR A 16 9.09 -0.22 -19.42
CA THR A 16 9.38 -1.65 -19.19
C THR A 16 9.90 -1.86 -17.79
N VAL A 17 10.76 -0.96 -17.30
CA VAL A 17 11.25 -1.02 -15.91
C VAL A 17 10.10 -0.90 -14.93
N GLU A 18 9.17 0.03 -15.14
CA GLU A 18 8.00 0.17 -14.28
C GLU A 18 7.10 -1.07 -14.34
N THR A 19 6.87 -1.63 -15.53
CA THR A 19 6.08 -2.86 -15.71
C THR A 19 6.74 -4.04 -15.00
N ALA A 20 8.05 -4.21 -15.15
CA ALA A 20 8.81 -5.25 -14.47
C ALA A 20 8.76 -5.08 -12.94
N ARG A 21 8.89 -3.85 -12.44
CA ARG A 21 8.77 -3.53 -11.02
C ARG A 21 7.38 -3.92 -10.48
N GLN A 22 6.32 -3.61 -11.21
CA GLN A 22 4.96 -4.01 -10.83
C GLN A 22 4.77 -5.53 -10.83
N ALA A 23 5.42 -6.26 -11.74
CA ALA A 23 5.43 -7.72 -11.70
C ALA A 23 6.16 -8.25 -10.46
N VAL A 24 7.35 -7.70 -10.15
CA VAL A 24 8.14 -8.06 -8.96
C VAL A 24 7.35 -7.85 -7.66
N MET A 25 6.59 -6.76 -7.55
CA MET A 25 5.75 -6.49 -6.38
C MET A 25 4.67 -7.56 -6.11
N ARG A 26 4.32 -8.38 -7.10
CA ARG A 26 3.33 -9.47 -6.96
C ARG A 26 3.97 -10.85 -6.75
N LEU A 27 5.30 -10.91 -6.68
CA LEU A 27 6.05 -12.12 -6.35
C LEU A 27 6.09 -12.33 -4.83
N ASP A 28 6.73 -13.41 -4.39
CA ASP A 28 7.00 -13.70 -2.97
C ASP A 28 8.38 -13.13 -2.57
N PRO A 29 8.46 -12.16 -1.64
CA PRO A 29 7.37 -11.63 -0.82
C PRO A 29 6.60 -10.46 -1.48
N VAL A 30 5.28 -10.42 -1.26
CA VAL A 30 4.37 -9.46 -1.89
C VAL A 30 4.64 -8.04 -1.39
N GLY A 31 4.78 -7.10 -2.30
CA GLY A 31 5.14 -5.71 -2.01
C GLY A 31 6.63 -5.41 -2.15
N CYS A 32 7.48 -6.42 -2.42
CA CYS A 32 8.89 -6.21 -2.68
C CYS A 32 9.11 -5.28 -3.89
N GLY A 33 9.96 -4.25 -3.74
CA GLY A 33 10.18 -3.24 -4.78
C GLY A 33 9.15 -2.11 -4.81
N ALA A 34 8.29 -2.00 -3.79
CA ALA A 34 7.51 -0.80 -3.53
C ALA A 34 8.42 0.42 -3.27
N ARG A 35 7.99 1.60 -3.72
CA ARG A 35 8.70 2.87 -3.46
C ARG A 35 8.26 3.54 -2.17
N ASP A 36 7.09 3.18 -1.68
CA ASP A 36 6.51 3.67 -0.45
C ASP A 36 5.69 2.57 0.24
N ILE A 37 5.39 2.79 1.52
CA ILE A 37 4.60 1.86 2.34
C ILE A 37 3.18 1.73 1.79
N ARG A 38 2.62 2.82 1.24
CA ARG A 38 1.26 2.83 0.70
C ARG A 38 1.11 1.81 -0.43
N GLY A 39 1.95 1.90 -1.45
CA GLY A 39 1.96 1.00 -2.59
C GLY A 39 2.31 -0.44 -2.20
N CYS A 40 3.18 -0.62 -1.20
CA CYS A 40 3.47 -1.94 -0.62
C CYS A 40 2.19 -2.59 -0.07
N LEU A 41 1.52 -1.91 0.86
CA LEU A 41 0.32 -2.42 1.53
C LEU A 41 -0.86 -2.60 0.56
N LEU A 42 -1.04 -1.69 -0.41
CA LEU A 42 -2.11 -1.80 -1.40
C LEU A 42 -1.95 -3.04 -2.30
N VAL A 43 -0.72 -3.34 -2.75
CA VAL A 43 -0.49 -4.55 -3.55
C VAL A 43 -0.69 -5.82 -2.72
N GLN A 44 -0.35 -5.80 -1.43
CA GLN A 44 -0.68 -6.92 -0.53
C GLN A 44 -2.18 -7.15 -0.41
N LEU A 45 -3.00 -6.09 -0.35
CA LEU A 45 -4.45 -6.21 -0.36
C LEU A 45 -4.99 -6.72 -1.70
N GLU A 46 -4.45 -6.24 -2.82
CA GLU A 46 -4.79 -6.68 -4.17
C GLU A 46 -4.57 -8.18 -4.34
N VAL A 47 -3.38 -8.69 -3.98
CA VAL A 47 -3.04 -10.11 -4.11
C VAL A 47 -3.89 -10.99 -3.18
N ARG A 48 -4.31 -10.48 -2.02
CA ARG A 48 -5.22 -11.19 -1.08
C ARG A 48 -6.69 -11.14 -1.49
N GLY A 49 -7.06 -10.35 -2.51
CA GLY A 49 -8.46 -10.13 -2.88
C GLY A 49 -9.24 -9.24 -1.90
N GLU A 50 -8.54 -8.41 -1.13
CA GLU A 50 -9.11 -7.52 -0.11
C GLU A 50 -9.09 -6.04 -0.54
N SER A 51 -9.06 -5.75 -1.84
CA SER A 51 -9.03 -4.39 -2.40
C SER A 51 -10.29 -3.58 -2.09
N ASP A 52 -11.45 -4.23 -1.91
CA ASP A 52 -12.74 -3.55 -1.64
C ASP A 52 -12.94 -3.23 -0.16
N ARG A 53 -11.98 -3.61 0.69
CA ARG A 53 -12.05 -3.42 2.12
C ARG A 53 -11.82 -1.95 2.50
N LEU A 54 -12.44 -1.49 3.58
CA LEU A 54 -12.18 -0.15 4.12
C LEU A 54 -10.69 0.10 4.39
N ALA A 55 -9.92 -0.92 4.81
CA ALA A 55 -8.47 -0.87 4.91
C ALA A 55 -7.77 -0.33 3.65
N ALA A 56 -8.23 -0.67 2.44
CA ALA A 56 -7.65 -0.19 1.19
C ALA A 56 -7.81 1.33 1.06
N THR A 57 -9.01 1.85 1.33
CA THR A 57 -9.29 3.30 1.37
C THR A 57 -8.49 4.01 2.46
N LEU A 58 -8.38 3.38 3.63
CA LEU A 58 -7.61 3.94 4.74
C LEU A 58 -6.12 4.06 4.39
N ILE A 59 -5.54 3.07 3.70
CA ILE A 59 -4.15 3.11 3.26
C ILE A 59 -3.95 4.10 2.10
N SER A 60 -4.88 4.15 1.14
CA SER A 60 -4.75 5.01 -0.03
C SER A 60 -4.91 6.50 0.30
N GLU A 61 -5.87 6.86 1.16
CA GLU A 61 -6.27 8.25 1.39
C GLU A 61 -5.92 8.76 2.78
N HIS A 62 -5.86 7.89 3.80
CA HIS A 62 -5.82 8.28 5.21
C HIS A 62 -4.65 7.72 6.02
N LEU A 63 -3.61 7.20 5.35
CA LEU A 63 -2.48 6.56 6.04
C LEU A 63 -1.79 7.48 7.06
N ALA A 64 -1.71 8.78 6.75
CA ALA A 64 -1.14 9.78 7.65
C ALA A 64 -2.01 10.01 8.91
N ASP A 65 -3.33 10.01 8.76
CA ASP A 65 -4.27 10.17 9.87
C ASP A 65 -4.26 8.95 10.79
N LEU A 66 -4.09 7.76 10.21
CA LEU A 66 -3.89 6.50 10.95
C LEU A 66 -2.60 6.55 11.80
N GLN A 67 -1.49 7.05 11.23
CA GLN A 67 -0.22 7.20 11.96
C GLN A 67 -0.31 8.21 13.11
N GLN A 68 -1.13 9.24 12.97
CA GLN A 68 -1.33 10.28 13.99
C GLN A 68 -2.35 9.89 15.06
N HIS A 69 -2.87 8.66 15.05
CA HIS A 69 -3.89 8.17 16.00
C HIS A 69 -5.17 9.03 16.06
N LYS A 70 -5.53 9.71 14.96
CA LYS A 70 -6.70 10.61 14.90
C LYS A 70 -8.01 9.87 14.59
N LEU A 71 -8.21 8.69 15.17
CA LEU A 71 -9.36 7.82 14.86
C LEU A 71 -10.74 8.48 15.05
N PRO A 72 -11.01 9.28 16.10
CA PRO A 72 -12.32 9.92 16.26
C PRO A 72 -12.63 10.98 15.21
N HIS A 73 -11.59 11.65 14.68
CA HIS A 73 -11.76 12.62 13.60
C HIS A 73 -12.00 11.89 12.27
N LEU A 74 -11.22 10.85 12.03
CA LEU A 74 -11.32 10.02 10.83
C LEU A 74 -12.69 9.31 10.73
N ALA A 75 -13.22 8.82 11.86
CA ALA A 75 -14.56 8.24 11.96
C ALA A 75 -15.64 9.18 11.40
N LYS A 76 -15.60 10.46 11.80
CA LYS A 76 -16.53 11.48 11.33
C LYS A 76 -16.35 11.80 9.85
N GLN A 77 -15.11 11.80 9.36
CA GLN A 77 -14.80 12.12 7.97
C GLN A 77 -15.24 11.00 7.01
N ILE A 78 -15.03 9.75 7.40
CA ILE A 78 -15.39 8.57 6.60
C ILE A 78 -16.87 8.19 6.78
N GLY A 79 -17.49 8.62 7.88
CA GLY A 79 -18.87 8.25 8.23
C GLY A 79 -18.97 6.83 8.78
N SER A 80 -17.89 6.31 9.36
CA SER A 80 -17.82 4.99 10.00
C SER A 80 -17.71 5.14 11.51
N ASP A 81 -18.10 4.12 12.26
CA ASP A 81 -17.88 4.04 13.70
C ASP A 81 -16.38 3.83 14.03
N VAL A 82 -15.99 4.28 15.23
CA VAL A 82 -14.61 4.18 15.71
C VAL A 82 -14.21 2.71 15.88
N ASP A 83 -15.11 1.84 16.31
CA ASP A 83 -14.83 0.42 16.51
C ASP A 83 -14.50 -0.28 15.18
N THR A 84 -15.25 -0.01 14.10
CA THR A 84 -14.91 -0.47 12.75
C THR A 84 -13.53 0.02 12.32
N LEU A 85 -13.20 1.30 12.54
CA LEU A 85 -11.85 1.81 12.23
C LEU A 85 -10.75 1.12 13.04
N VAL A 86 -11.00 0.79 14.31
CA VAL A 86 -10.05 0.03 15.14
C VAL A 86 -9.85 -1.38 14.57
N ASN A 87 -10.93 -2.06 14.16
CA ASN A 87 -10.85 -3.39 13.54
C ASN A 87 -10.04 -3.36 12.24
N GLU A 88 -10.27 -2.37 11.38
CA GLU A 88 -9.52 -2.19 10.15
C GLU A 88 -8.05 -1.84 10.41
N LEU A 89 -7.77 -1.02 11.42
CA LEU A 89 -6.40 -0.73 11.84
C LEU A 89 -5.67 -1.99 12.35
N GLN A 90 -6.35 -2.84 13.13
CA GLN A 90 -5.77 -4.12 13.57
C GLN A 90 -5.48 -5.02 12.39
N PHE A 91 -6.36 -5.05 11.39
CA PHE A 91 -6.12 -5.79 10.16
C PHE A 91 -4.91 -5.24 9.39
N ILE A 92 -4.81 -3.92 9.19
CA ILE A 92 -3.66 -3.29 8.53
C ILE A 92 -2.34 -3.65 9.23
N ARG A 93 -2.35 -3.78 10.56
CA ARG A 93 -1.17 -4.22 11.34
C ARG A 93 -0.75 -5.67 11.11
N THR A 94 -1.60 -6.51 10.50
CA THR A 94 -1.24 -7.87 10.08
C THR A 94 -0.53 -7.91 8.72
N LEU A 95 -0.51 -6.80 7.99
CA LEU A 95 0.24 -6.64 6.76
C LEU A 95 1.71 -6.34 7.08
N ASP A 96 2.60 -6.66 6.15
CA ASP A 96 4.03 -6.39 6.30
C ASP A 96 4.41 -5.11 5.54
N PRO A 97 4.73 -3.99 6.20
CA PRO A 97 5.13 -2.79 5.50
C PRO A 97 6.52 -2.90 4.84
N TYR A 98 7.35 -3.87 5.24
CA TYR A 98 8.73 -4.05 4.74
C TYR A 98 9.03 -5.55 4.48
N PRO A 99 8.37 -6.14 3.47
CA PRO A 99 8.58 -7.54 3.05
C PRO A 99 9.98 -7.79 2.47
#